data_AF-A0A6C0KH52-F1
#
_entry.id   AF-A0A6C0KH52-F1
#
_cell.length_a   1.000
_cell.length_b   1.000
_cell.length_c   1.000
_cell.angle_alpha   90.00
_cell.angle_beta   90.00
_cell.angle_gamma   90.00
#
_symmetry.space_group_name_H-M   'P 1'
#
loop_
_entity.id
_entity.type
_entity.pdbx_description
1 polymer ?
#
loop_
_entity_poly.entity_id
_entity_poly.type
_entity_poly.pdbx_seq_one_letter_code
_entity_poly.pdbx_strand_id
1 'polypeptide(L)'
;MDIECEFCKKTFSTKSNLSAHQKSAKFCLELQGDNADESKFTCEYCQKVLTQQKSLDIHIVSCKEKKKKIESSKDAEINLTLKKLENEIVKLKRIEKEKLKEKDNYYQETLKEKDNYYQETLKEKDNYYQETLKEKDNYYQEKLQEKDSYYQEKLQEKNECITKLETRLDKFENAVTTIATSLELNKKTESKNSENIQHINSIPLMPLGEQMSSIVIEEVEEDEIKYTNITLNNVVISSRPLDHYVNSTQLCQAGGKKFNDWFRLDTTNELIKELSSEAGIPVSLLVESNRGRTSKFIQGSWIHPDLSIQLAQWISPKFAIQISQWVRTLFNQGSLEIDISILREKEHNMRIKDHRIKQLENVCLSKQRRIEYPEKNVIYMLTTEDHFKRRTYIIGKAKNLTNRLSTYNKTSDHTVVYYRECCNEDDMDTAETMVLSKLRPYREQANRDRFILPEDKDESFFTNTIDNCIQFL
;
A
#
# COMPACT_ATOMS: atom_id res chain seq x y z
N MET A 1 -88.42 96.20 35.85
CA MET A 1 -87.57 96.42 37.04
C MET A 1 -86.29 95.66 36.73
N ASP A 2 -85.22 96.37 36.38
CA ASP A 2 -83.97 95.75 35.96
C ASP A 2 -83.23 95.19 37.18
N ILE A 3 -82.63 94.01 37.03
CA ILE A 3 -81.99 93.26 38.13
C ILE A 3 -80.48 93.34 37.94
N GLU A 4 -79.76 93.81 38.96
CA GLU A 4 -78.33 94.05 38.90
C GLU A 4 -77.50 92.85 39.39
N CYS A 5 -76.38 92.57 38.70
CA CYS A 5 -75.43 91.55 39.13
C CYS A 5 -74.63 92.02 40.34
N GLU A 6 -74.66 91.23 41.41
CA GLU A 6 -73.99 91.56 42.68
C GLU A 6 -72.47 91.69 42.54
N PHE A 7 -71.85 91.02 41.56
CA PHE A 7 -70.39 90.97 41.38
C PHE A 7 -69.85 92.04 40.42
N CYS A 8 -70.48 92.23 39.26
CA CYS A 8 -69.98 93.14 38.21
C CYS A 8 -70.86 94.36 37.97
N LYS A 9 -71.97 94.50 38.71
CA LYS A 9 -72.88 95.66 38.65
C LYS A 9 -73.54 95.91 37.28
N LYS A 10 -73.54 94.91 36.38
CA LYS A 10 -74.32 94.96 35.13
C LYS A 10 -75.79 94.66 35.39
N THR A 11 -76.68 95.39 34.73
CA THR A 11 -78.13 95.21 34.83
C THR A 11 -78.65 94.26 33.75
N PHE A 12 -79.64 93.47 34.14
CA PHE A 12 -80.28 92.46 33.29
C PHE A 12 -81.79 92.57 33.37
N SER A 13 -82.45 92.37 32.23
CA SER A 13 -83.90 92.47 32.10
C SER A 13 -84.66 91.27 32.70
N THR A 14 -83.99 90.14 32.95
CA THR A 14 -84.60 88.93 33.51
C THR A 14 -83.66 88.19 34.46
N LYS A 15 -84.23 87.48 35.45
CA LYS A 15 -83.49 86.70 36.46
C LYS A 15 -82.72 85.52 35.85
N SER A 16 -83.25 84.92 34.78
CA SER A 16 -82.55 83.83 34.04
C SER A 16 -81.27 84.33 33.38
N ASN A 17 -81.29 85.51 32.76
CA ASN A 17 -80.12 86.10 32.11
C ASN A 17 -79.06 86.50 33.15
N LEU A 18 -79.49 87.04 34.29
CA LEU A 18 -78.58 87.31 35.42
C LEU A 18 -77.92 86.01 35.93
N SER A 19 -78.70 84.94 36.11
CA SER A 19 -78.17 83.65 36.61
C SER A 19 -77.19 83.01 35.62
N ALA A 20 -77.49 83.06 34.32
CA ALA A 20 -76.58 82.59 33.28
C ALA A 20 -75.28 83.43 33.26
N HIS A 21 -75.39 84.74 33.40
CA HIS A 21 -74.25 85.64 33.47
C HIS A 21 -73.36 85.35 34.69
N GLN A 22 -73.94 85.20 35.89
CA GLN A 22 -73.19 84.88 37.11
C GLN A 22 -72.44 83.54 37.02
N LYS A 23 -72.98 82.54 36.32
CA LYS A 23 -72.37 81.21 36.16
C LYS A 23 -71.35 81.07 35.02
N SER A 24 -71.25 82.04 34.12
CA SER A 24 -70.44 81.92 32.90
C SER A 24 -69.49 83.10 32.65
N ALA A 25 -69.77 84.27 33.23
CA ALA A 25 -68.90 85.43 33.05
C ALA A 25 -67.64 85.28 33.88
N LYS A 26 -66.50 85.11 33.18
CA LYS A 26 -65.17 84.90 33.78
C LYS A 26 -64.85 85.85 34.93
N PHE A 27 -65.15 87.14 34.77
CA PHE A 27 -64.93 88.15 35.82
C PHE A 27 -65.81 87.95 37.07
N CYS A 28 -67.05 87.48 36.90
CA CYS A 28 -67.94 87.18 38.02
C CYS A 28 -67.54 85.87 38.72
N LEU A 29 -67.08 84.87 37.96
CA LEU A 29 -66.57 83.61 38.49
C LEU A 29 -65.27 83.79 39.29
N GLU A 30 -64.39 84.70 38.85
CA GLU A 30 -63.16 85.09 39.58
C GLU A 30 -63.48 85.77 40.92
N LEU A 31 -64.56 86.57 40.98
CA LEU A 31 -65.04 87.22 42.22
C LEU A 31 -65.85 86.29 43.13
N GLN A 32 -66.39 85.18 42.60
CA GLN A 32 -67.16 84.18 43.35
C GLN A 32 -66.29 83.21 44.16
N GLY A 33 -64.95 83.23 43.99
CA GLY A 33 -64.04 82.43 44.81
C GLY A 33 -64.30 80.91 44.74
N ASP A 34 -65.02 80.44 43.72
CA ASP A 34 -65.31 79.02 43.56
C ASP A 34 -64.10 78.34 42.93
N ASN A 35 -63.32 77.72 43.82
CA ASN A 35 -62.40 76.64 43.50
C ASN A 35 -63.18 75.51 42.81
N ALA A 36 -63.37 75.59 41.50
CA ALA A 36 -63.50 74.39 40.70
C ALA A 36 -62.17 73.66 40.81
N ASP A 37 -62.17 72.55 41.54
CA ASP A 37 -61.06 71.62 41.72
C ASP A 37 -60.46 71.26 40.36
N GLU A 38 -59.48 72.06 39.94
CA GLU A 38 -58.74 71.89 38.70
C GLU A 38 -57.75 70.78 38.97
N SER A 39 -58.22 69.53 38.93
CA SER A 39 -57.38 68.34 39.02
C SER A 39 -56.33 68.43 37.91
N LYS A 40 -55.14 68.94 38.25
CA LYS A 40 -54.01 69.08 37.35
C LYS A 40 -53.35 67.71 37.20
N PHE A 41 -53.57 67.07 36.05
CA PHE A 41 -53.06 65.74 35.75
C PHE A 41 -51.65 65.84 35.17
N THR A 42 -50.62 65.49 35.94
CA THR A 42 -49.21 65.60 35.54
C THR A 42 -48.64 64.29 35.00
N CYS A 43 -47.83 64.38 33.95
CA CYS A 43 -47.10 63.24 33.44
C CYS A 43 -45.86 62.92 34.28
N GLU A 44 -45.79 61.72 34.87
CA GLU A 44 -44.67 61.26 35.70
C GLU A 44 -43.31 61.21 34.97
N TYR A 45 -43.28 61.14 33.64
CA TYR A 45 -42.04 61.01 32.86
C TYR A 45 -41.45 62.34 32.39
N CYS A 46 -42.30 63.30 32.00
CA CYS A 46 -41.88 64.59 31.45
C CYS A 46 -42.43 65.82 32.20
N GLN A 47 -43.20 65.59 33.27
CA GLN A 47 -43.81 66.61 34.14
C GLN A 47 -44.79 67.58 33.43
N LYS A 48 -45.27 67.22 32.23
CA LYS A 48 -46.29 68.02 31.53
C LYS A 48 -47.62 67.98 32.28
N VAL A 49 -48.16 69.15 32.62
CA VAL A 49 -49.48 69.31 33.27
C VAL A 49 -50.59 69.30 32.22
N LEU A 50 -51.64 68.54 32.46
CA LEU A 50 -52.79 68.38 31.59
C LEU A 50 -54.09 68.60 32.36
N THR A 51 -55.12 69.04 31.65
CA THR A 51 -56.38 69.51 32.23
C THR A 51 -57.41 68.40 32.44
N GLN A 52 -57.19 67.21 31.85
CA GLN A 52 -58.11 66.07 31.94
C GLN A 52 -57.32 64.75 31.99
N GLN A 53 -57.81 63.77 32.76
CA GLN A 53 -57.19 62.45 32.89
C GLN A 53 -57.02 61.74 31.53
N LYS A 54 -58.05 61.78 30.67
CA LYS A 54 -58.00 61.17 29.33
C LYS A 54 -56.86 61.73 28.46
N SER A 55 -56.57 63.01 28.59
CA SER A 55 -55.47 63.67 27.88
C SER A 55 -54.12 63.23 28.43
N LEU A 56 -54.01 63.00 29.74
CA LEU A 56 -52.83 62.41 30.38
C LEU A 56 -52.60 60.97 29.91
N ASP A 57 -53.64 60.16 29.84
CA ASP A 57 -53.54 58.76 29.40
C ASP A 57 -53.01 58.67 27.95
N ILE A 58 -53.57 59.47 27.03
CA ILE A 58 -53.11 59.55 25.63
C ILE A 58 -51.66 60.08 25.56
N HIS A 59 -51.33 61.08 26.36
CA HIS A 59 -49.98 61.64 26.40
C HIS A 59 -48.96 60.61 26.88
N ILE A 60 -49.25 59.85 27.95
CA ILE A 60 -48.34 58.82 28.49
C ILE A 60 -47.98 57.77 27.44
N VAL A 61 -48.93 57.38 26.58
CA VAL A 61 -48.68 56.43 25.48
C VAL A 61 -47.72 57.01 24.43
N SER A 62 -47.83 58.31 24.16
CA SER A 62 -47.01 59.01 23.15
C SER A 62 -45.77 59.73 23.73
N CYS A 63 -45.57 59.67 25.05
CA CYS A 63 -44.57 60.45 25.77
C CYS A 63 -43.15 60.03 25.38
N LYS A 64 -42.40 60.96 24.78
CA LYS A 64 -41.03 60.73 24.30
C LYS A 64 -40.06 60.40 25.44
N GLU A 65 -40.18 61.08 26.58
CA GLU A 65 -39.31 60.84 27.73
C GLU A 65 -39.59 59.49 28.41
N LYS A 66 -40.84 59.02 28.38
CA LYS A 66 -41.18 57.65 28.79
C LYS A 66 -40.50 56.62 27.88
N LYS A 67 -40.59 56.81 26.56
CA LYS A 67 -39.94 55.92 25.58
C LYS A 67 -38.43 55.85 25.78
N LYS A 68 -37.76 57.00 25.90
CA LYS A 68 -36.31 57.07 26.17
C LYS A 68 -35.89 56.36 27.46
N LYS A 69 -36.64 56.55 28.56
CA LYS A 69 -36.36 55.85 29.83
C LYS A 69 -36.53 54.34 29.71
N ILE A 70 -37.57 53.88 28.99
CA ILE A 70 -37.80 52.45 28.74
C ILE A 70 -36.69 51.87 27.84
N GLU A 71 -36.30 52.57 26.78
CA GLU A 71 -35.19 52.17 25.89
C GLU A 71 -33.87 52.08 26.67
N SER A 72 -33.52 53.10 27.46
CA SER A 72 -32.32 53.08 28.29
C SER A 72 -32.31 51.95 29.32
N SER A 73 -33.46 51.62 29.92
CA SER A 73 -33.59 50.49 30.84
C SER A 73 -33.40 49.15 30.14
N LYS A 74 -33.97 48.99 28.93
CA LYS A 74 -33.81 47.78 28.12
C LYS A 74 -32.37 47.61 27.64
N ASP A 75 -31.72 48.70 27.20
CA ASP A 75 -30.32 48.68 26.78
C ASP A 75 -29.39 48.31 27.93
N ALA A 76 -29.65 48.80 29.14
CA ALA A 76 -28.90 48.42 30.33
C ALA A 76 -29.04 46.92 30.64
N GLU A 77 -30.25 46.37 30.51
CA GLU A 77 -30.52 44.95 30.73
C GLU A 77 -29.84 44.07 29.66
N ILE A 78 -29.94 44.44 28.38
CA ILE A 78 -29.27 43.77 27.26
C ILE A 78 -27.76 43.75 27.46
N ASN A 79 -27.16 44.89 27.83
CA ASN A 79 -25.72 44.99 28.06
C ASN A 79 -25.27 44.11 29.25
N LEU A 80 -26.08 44.00 30.29
CA LEU A 80 -25.81 43.09 31.41
C LEU A 80 -25.85 41.63 30.96
N THR A 81 -26.80 41.25 30.09
CA THR A 81 -26.88 39.90 29.53
C THR A 81 -25.69 39.59 28.62
N LEU A 82 -25.32 40.52 27.73
CA LEU A 82 -24.16 40.38 26.85
C LEU A 82 -22.87 40.12 27.64
N LYS A 83 -22.64 40.90 28.69
CA LYS A 83 -21.47 40.72 29.56
C LYS A 83 -21.44 39.35 30.27
N LYS A 84 -22.60 38.79 30.60
CA LYS A 84 -22.70 37.42 31.16
C LYS A 84 -22.34 36.37 30.11
N LEU A 85 -22.90 36.49 28.91
CA LEU A 85 -22.64 35.57 27.80
C LEU A 85 -21.17 35.61 27.35
N GLU A 86 -20.56 36.79 27.27
CA GLU A 86 -19.13 36.94 26.96
C GLU A 86 -18.25 36.19 27.95
N ASN A 87 -18.55 36.30 29.25
CA ASN A 87 -17.82 35.57 30.29
C ASN A 87 -18.00 34.05 30.18
N GLU A 88 -19.20 33.57 29.83
CA GLU A 88 -19.43 32.14 29.58
C GLU A 88 -18.67 31.63 28.36
N ILE A 89 -18.66 32.39 27.26
CA ILE A 89 -17.89 32.06 26.06
C ILE A 89 -16.40 31.93 26.40
N VAL A 90 -15.85 32.84 27.20
CA VAL A 90 -14.44 32.77 27.63
C VAL A 90 -14.17 31.51 28.46
N LYS A 91 -15.09 31.12 29.36
CA LYS A 91 -14.97 29.89 30.15
C LYS A 91 -15.01 28.64 29.25
N LEU A 92 -15.97 28.58 28.33
CA LEU A 92 -16.11 27.46 27.40
C LEU A 92 -14.87 27.30 26.51
N LYS A 93 -14.31 28.39 25.99
CA LYS A 93 -13.07 28.37 25.22
C LYS A 93 -11.87 27.85 26.01
N ARG A 94 -11.79 28.13 27.31
CA ARG A 94 -10.73 27.58 28.18
C ARG A 94 -10.87 26.06 28.33
N ILE A 95 -12.08 25.59 28.64
CA ILE A 95 -12.37 24.15 28.77
C ILE A 95 -12.07 23.41 27.47
N GLU A 96 -12.46 23.97 26.33
CA GLU A 96 -12.19 23.36 25.02
C GLU A 96 -10.69 23.26 24.74
N LYS A 97 -9.91 24.30 25.06
CA LYS A 97 -8.45 24.29 24.93
C LYS A 97 -7.79 23.24 25.81
N GLU A 98 -8.27 23.06 27.04
CA GLU A 98 -7.78 22.02 27.96
C GLU A 98 -8.08 20.62 27.43
N LYS A 99 -9.30 20.36 26.96
CA LYS A 99 -9.67 19.08 26.33
C LYS A 99 -8.84 18.77 25.09
N LEU A 100 -8.52 19.78 24.28
CA LEU A 100 -7.65 19.60 23.12
C LEU A 100 -6.25 19.16 23.54
N LYS A 101 -5.71 19.79 24.59
CA LYS A 101 -4.38 19.49 25.13
C LYS A 101 -4.29 18.09 25.73
N GLU A 102 -5.32 17.64 26.44
CA GLU A 102 -5.41 16.27 26.94
C GLU A 102 -5.43 15.25 25.81
N LYS A 103 -6.19 15.54 24.74
CA LYS A 103 -6.25 14.68 23.56
C LYS A 103 -4.91 14.59 22.83
N ASP A 104 -4.21 15.71 22.69
CA ASP A 104 -2.86 15.73 22.11
C ASP A 104 -1.87 14.91 22.96
N ASN A 105 -1.89 15.07 24.29
CA ASN A 105 -1.06 14.28 25.19
C ASN A 105 -1.31 12.76 25.04
N TYR A 106 -2.58 12.36 25.00
CA TYR A 106 -2.95 10.95 24.81
C TYR A 106 -2.38 10.37 23.50
N TYR A 107 -2.48 11.11 22.39
CA TYR A 107 -1.92 10.65 21.12
C TYR A 107 -0.39 10.57 21.15
N GLN A 108 0.27 11.52 21.81
CA GLN A 108 1.73 11.51 21.96
C GLN A 108 2.22 10.30 22.76
N GLU A 109 1.56 9.99 23.88
CA GLU A 109 1.89 8.79 24.69
C GLU A 109 1.67 7.51 23.87
N THR A 110 0.53 7.39 23.20
CA THR A 110 0.22 6.21 22.35
C THR A 110 1.23 6.02 21.23
N LEU A 111 1.70 7.11 20.61
CA LEU A 111 2.74 7.05 19.57
C LEU A 111 4.08 6.59 20.14
N LYS A 112 4.45 7.09 21.32
CA LYS A 112 5.69 6.72 22.01
C LYS A 112 5.71 5.24 22.40
N GLU A 113 4.59 4.70 22.88
CA GLU A 113 4.45 3.28 23.18
C GLU A 113 4.63 2.40 21.94
N LYS A 114 4.03 2.81 20.81
CA LYS A 114 4.21 2.10 19.54
C LYS A 114 5.64 2.15 19.04
N ASP A 115 6.29 3.31 19.13
CA ASP A 115 7.69 3.45 18.72
C ASP A 115 8.59 2.54 19.55
N ASN A 116 8.42 2.53 20.87
CA ASN A 116 9.13 1.61 21.76
C ASN A 116 8.91 0.13 21.37
N TYR A 117 7.67 -0.27 21.12
CA TYR A 117 7.36 -1.65 20.70
C TYR A 117 8.07 -2.04 19.39
N TYR A 118 8.08 -1.16 18.39
CA TYR A 118 8.77 -1.43 17.14
C TYR A 118 10.29 -1.50 17.31
N GLN A 119 10.87 -0.63 18.15
CA GLN A 119 12.29 -0.65 18.45
C GLN A 119 12.71 -1.95 19.16
N GLU A 120 11.94 -2.41 20.15
CA GLU A 120 12.21 -3.69 20.82
C GLU A 120 12.12 -4.86 19.85
N THR A 121 11.08 -4.90 19.02
CA THR A 121 10.88 -5.98 18.02
C THR A 121 12.02 -6.02 16.99
N LEU A 122 12.52 -4.86 16.56
CA LEU A 122 13.66 -4.78 15.64
C LEU A 122 14.94 -5.29 16.29
N LYS A 123 15.17 -4.93 17.56
CA LYS A 123 16.34 -5.37 18.32
C LYS A 123 16.37 -6.89 18.51
N GLU A 124 15.21 -7.49 18.80
CA GLU A 124 15.08 -8.95 18.90
C GLU A 124 15.40 -9.65 17.58
N LYS A 125 14.92 -9.10 16.45
CA LYS A 125 15.23 -9.66 15.12
C LYS A 125 16.70 -9.52 14.76
N ASP A 126 17.31 -8.39 15.04
CA ASP A 126 18.75 -8.20 14.81
C ASP A 126 19.56 -9.21 15.62
N ASN A 127 19.22 -9.40 16.90
CA ASN A 127 19.86 -10.44 17.73
C ASN A 127 19.72 -11.83 17.11
N TYR A 128 18.50 -12.21 16.68
CA TYR A 128 18.26 -13.50 16.06
C TYR A 128 19.10 -13.72 14.79
N TYR A 129 19.19 -12.72 13.91
CA TYR A 129 20.01 -12.83 12.69
C TYR A 129 21.50 -12.91 13.00
N GLN A 130 21.97 -12.16 13.99
CA GLN A 130 23.38 -12.21 14.43
C GLN A 130 23.74 -13.59 15.00
N GLU A 131 22.88 -14.17 15.83
CA GLU A 131 23.08 -15.53 16.34
C GLU A 131 23.11 -16.56 15.20
N THR A 132 22.15 -16.48 14.27
CA THR A 132 22.07 -17.39 13.12
C THR A 132 23.30 -17.30 12.22
N LEU A 133 23.84 -16.09 12.01
CA LEU A 133 25.07 -15.89 11.23
C LEU A 133 26.27 -16.49 11.95
N LYS A 134 26.38 -16.29 13.26
CA LYS A 134 27.46 -16.84 14.07
C LYS A 134 27.46 -18.37 14.07
N GLU A 135 26.29 -19.00 14.13
CA GLU A 135 26.15 -20.45 14.01
C GLU A 135 26.62 -20.96 12.63
N LYS A 136 26.27 -20.25 11.56
CA LYS A 136 26.73 -20.61 10.20
C LYS A 136 28.24 -20.44 10.05
N ASP A 137 28.80 -19.36 10.56
CA ASP A 137 30.25 -19.14 10.53
C ASP A 137 30.98 -20.25 11.28
N ASN A 138 30.50 -20.63 12.47
CA ASN A 138 31.05 -21.76 13.21
C ASN A 138 30.97 -23.07 12.40
N TYR A 139 29.84 -23.36 11.78
CA TYR A 139 29.67 -24.55 10.95
C TYR A 139 30.69 -24.60 9.79
N TYR A 140 30.88 -23.49 9.07
CA TYR A 140 31.85 -23.45 7.98
C TYR A 140 33.29 -23.55 8.46
N GLN A 141 33.61 -22.97 9.62
CA GLN A 141 34.94 -23.10 10.24
C GLN A 141 35.25 -24.55 10.63
N GLU A 142 34.29 -25.26 11.24
CA GLU A 142 34.44 -26.68 11.54
C GLU A 142 34.64 -27.52 10.27
N LYS A 143 33.87 -27.24 9.20
CA LYS A 143 34.05 -27.92 7.91
C LYS A 143 35.39 -27.64 7.25
N LEU A 144 35.92 -26.42 7.39
CA LEU A 144 37.26 -26.11 6.90
C LEU A 144 38.33 -26.89 7.67
N GLN A 145 38.21 -26.96 9.00
CA GLN A 145 39.14 -27.70 9.85
C GLN A 145 39.14 -29.20 9.53
N GLU A 146 37.96 -29.81 9.35
CA GLU A 146 37.86 -31.21 8.92
C GLU A 146 38.62 -31.46 7.59
N LYS A 147 38.44 -30.55 6.63
CA LYS A 147 39.09 -30.63 5.31
C LYS A 147 40.61 -30.44 5.40
N ASP A 148 41.06 -29.50 6.22
CA ASP A 148 42.49 -29.28 6.47
C ASP A 148 43.13 -30.50 7.13
N SER A 149 42.48 -31.11 8.13
CA SER A 149 42.94 -32.36 8.75
C SER A 149 43.03 -33.51 7.74
N TYR A 150 42.04 -33.66 6.87
CA TYR A 150 42.06 -34.68 5.81
C TYR A 150 43.26 -34.52 4.86
N TYR A 151 43.54 -33.29 4.41
CA TYR A 151 44.69 -33.06 3.53
C TYR A 151 46.02 -33.25 4.24
N GLN A 152 46.13 -32.90 5.52
CA GLN A 152 47.34 -33.14 6.31
C GLN A 152 47.61 -34.65 6.45
N GLU A 153 46.59 -35.46 6.71
CA GLU A 153 46.72 -36.92 6.78
C GLU A 153 47.18 -37.51 5.42
N LYS A 154 46.55 -37.08 4.32
CA LYS A 154 46.97 -37.48 2.96
C LYS A 154 48.40 -37.08 2.62
N LEU A 155 48.85 -35.91 3.09
CA LEU A 155 50.22 -35.46 2.92
C LEU A 155 51.19 -36.34 3.72
N GLN A 156 50.82 -36.71 4.95
CA GLN A 156 51.61 -37.60 5.80
C GLN A 156 51.76 -39.00 5.17
N GLU A 157 50.68 -39.58 4.65
CA GLU A 157 50.72 -40.86 3.92
C GLU A 157 51.69 -40.81 2.71
N LYS A 158 51.66 -39.71 1.95
CA LYS A 158 52.59 -39.51 0.83
C LYS A 158 54.04 -39.39 1.29
N ASN A 159 54.30 -38.64 2.36
CA ASN A 159 55.65 -38.50 2.93
C ASN A 159 56.19 -39.84 3.46
N GLU A 160 55.35 -40.68 4.06
CA GLU A 160 55.72 -42.05 4.44
C GLU A 160 56.04 -42.94 3.22
N CYS A 161 55.34 -42.75 2.10
CA CYS A 161 55.64 -43.46 0.86
C CYS A 161 56.99 -43.03 0.28
N ILE A 162 57.27 -41.72 0.25
CA ILE A 162 58.53 -41.15 -0.23
C ILE A 162 59.71 -41.69 0.59
N THR A 163 59.63 -41.65 1.91
CA THR A 163 60.69 -42.19 2.79
C THR A 163 60.92 -43.70 2.58
N LYS A 164 59.88 -44.50 2.33
CA LYS A 164 60.03 -45.92 1.96
C LYS A 164 60.71 -46.12 0.60
N LEU A 165 60.51 -45.21 -0.34
CA LEU A 165 61.18 -45.24 -1.65
C LEU A 165 62.64 -44.79 -1.54
N GLU A 166 62.93 -43.73 -0.80
CA GLU A 166 64.29 -43.24 -0.52
C GLU A 166 65.14 -44.33 0.16
N THR A 167 64.60 -44.99 1.20
CA THR A 167 65.31 -46.11 1.85
C THR A 167 65.54 -47.32 0.94
N ARG A 168 64.69 -47.53 -0.07
CA ARG A 168 64.91 -48.55 -1.10
C ARG A 168 65.98 -48.12 -2.08
N LEU A 169 65.97 -46.86 -2.52
CA LEU A 169 67.01 -46.27 -3.38
C LEU A 169 68.38 -46.39 -2.72
N ASP A 170 68.52 -46.02 -1.44
CA ASP A 170 69.77 -46.19 -0.68
C ASP A 170 70.26 -47.65 -0.69
N LYS A 171 69.35 -48.62 -0.52
CA LYS A 171 69.72 -50.05 -0.57
C LYS A 171 70.19 -50.47 -1.96
N PHE A 172 69.56 -49.97 -3.02
CA PHE A 172 69.99 -50.23 -4.39
C PHE A 172 71.33 -49.57 -4.69
N GLU A 173 71.55 -48.33 -4.29
CA GLU A 173 72.81 -47.62 -4.47
C GLU A 173 73.96 -48.32 -3.74
N ASN A 174 73.73 -48.78 -2.51
CA ASN A 174 74.69 -49.58 -1.75
C ASN A 174 74.99 -50.94 -2.41
N ALA A 175 73.97 -51.60 -2.98
CA ALA A 175 74.16 -52.84 -3.72
C ALA A 175 74.98 -52.62 -5.01
N VAL A 176 74.69 -51.54 -5.75
CA VAL A 176 75.43 -51.17 -6.96
C VAL A 176 76.88 -50.83 -6.65
N THR A 177 77.15 -50.07 -5.59
CA THR A 177 78.52 -49.77 -5.15
C THR A 177 79.26 -51.03 -4.66
N THR A 178 78.58 -51.97 -4.01
CA THR A 178 79.15 -53.27 -3.62
C THR A 178 79.50 -54.12 -4.85
N ILE A 179 78.63 -54.14 -5.87
CA ILE A 179 78.89 -54.83 -7.15
C ILE A 179 80.05 -54.16 -7.90
N ALA A 180 80.09 -52.84 -7.95
CA ALA A 180 81.17 -52.08 -8.59
C ALA A 180 82.53 -52.34 -7.93
N THR A 181 82.59 -52.33 -6.59
CA THR A 181 83.81 -52.64 -5.83
C THR A 181 84.25 -54.09 -5.97
N SER A 182 83.33 -55.06 -6.07
CA SER A 182 83.66 -56.47 -6.34
C SER A 182 84.12 -56.71 -7.78
N LEU A 183 83.61 -55.96 -8.77
CA LEU A 183 84.13 -55.96 -10.14
C LEU A 183 85.53 -55.34 -10.24
N GLU A 184 85.85 -54.33 -9.42
CA GLU A 184 87.20 -53.77 -9.32
C GLU A 184 88.19 -54.73 -8.64
N LEU A 185 87.74 -55.53 -7.66
CA LEU A 185 88.55 -56.61 -7.07
C LEU A 185 88.83 -57.75 -8.07
N ASN A 186 87.85 -58.10 -8.92
CA ASN A 186 88.04 -59.12 -9.96
C ASN A 186 89.01 -58.68 -11.07
N LYS A 187 89.10 -57.37 -11.37
CA LYS A 187 90.17 -56.84 -12.24
C LYS A 187 91.58 -56.96 -11.66
N LYS A 188 91.72 -57.16 -10.34
CA LYS A 188 93.03 -57.43 -9.69
C LYS A 188 93.38 -58.93 -9.63
N THR A 189 92.43 -59.83 -9.84
CA THR A 189 92.65 -61.29 -9.78
C THR A 189 92.69 -61.99 -11.14
N GLU A 190 92.28 -61.36 -12.24
CA GLU A 190 92.49 -61.89 -13.60
C GLU A 190 93.83 -61.43 -14.20
N SER A 191 94.93 -61.89 -13.60
CA SER A 191 96.14 -62.24 -14.34
C SER A 191 96.42 -63.71 -14.06
N LYS A 192 95.66 -64.57 -14.75
CA LYS A 192 95.87 -66.00 -15.07
C LYS A 192 94.54 -66.76 -15.04
N ASN A 193 93.85 -66.78 -16.17
CA ASN A 193 93.54 -67.98 -16.94
C ASN A 193 92.34 -67.72 -17.85
N SER A 194 92.60 -67.95 -19.13
CA SER A 194 91.66 -67.96 -20.24
C SER A 194 90.68 -69.12 -20.14
N GLU A 195 89.46 -68.89 -20.63
CA GLU A 195 88.59 -69.78 -21.42
C GLU A 195 87.13 -69.79 -20.94
N ASN A 196 86.23 -69.77 -21.94
CA ASN A 196 84.77 -69.91 -21.91
C ASN A 196 83.92 -68.68 -21.59
N ILE A 197 83.79 -67.83 -22.60
CA ILE A 197 82.57 -67.06 -22.88
C ILE A 197 81.55 -68.03 -23.49
N GLN A 198 80.47 -68.36 -22.78
CA GLN A 198 79.20 -68.80 -23.37
C GLN A 198 78.08 -68.71 -22.32
N HIS A 199 76.89 -68.28 -22.78
CA HIS A 199 75.63 -68.08 -22.04
C HIS A 199 75.47 -66.81 -21.19
N ILE A 200 75.28 -65.67 -21.85
CA ILE A 200 74.44 -64.60 -21.31
C ILE A 200 72.98 -64.99 -21.63
N ASN A 201 72.30 -65.59 -20.65
CA ASN A 201 70.87 -65.82 -20.74
C ASN A 201 70.14 -64.48 -20.66
N SER A 202 69.32 -64.26 -21.69
CA SER A 202 68.35 -63.19 -21.90
C SER A 202 67.50 -62.97 -20.65
N ILE A 203 67.66 -61.81 -19.99
CA ILE A 203 66.65 -61.29 -19.08
C ILE A 203 65.61 -60.55 -19.93
N PRO A 204 64.32 -60.94 -19.92
CA PRO A 204 63.30 -60.28 -20.71
C PRO A 204 63.08 -58.84 -20.23
N LEU A 205 63.33 -57.85 -21.08
CA LEU A 205 62.82 -56.50 -20.92
C LEU A 205 61.31 -56.53 -21.23
N MET A 206 60.47 -56.42 -20.19
CA MET A 206 59.03 -56.17 -20.38
C MET A 206 58.84 -54.79 -21.05
N PRO A 207 57.91 -54.64 -22.01
CA PRO A 207 57.65 -53.35 -22.64
C PRO A 207 57.06 -52.36 -21.63
N LEU A 208 57.62 -51.15 -21.59
CA LEU A 208 57.21 -50.02 -20.73
C LEU A 208 55.81 -49.45 -21.03
N GLY A 209 54.97 -50.17 -21.80
CA GLY A 209 53.68 -49.71 -22.31
C GLY A 209 52.45 -50.20 -21.54
N GLU A 210 52.60 -51.17 -20.63
CA GLU A 210 51.46 -51.82 -19.95
C GLU A 210 51.35 -51.55 -18.43
N GLN A 211 52.12 -50.60 -17.88
CA GLN A 211 51.92 -50.10 -16.50
C GLN A 211 51.37 -48.66 -16.41
N MET A 212 50.90 -48.10 -17.52
CA MET A 212 50.20 -46.80 -17.56
C MET A 212 48.66 -46.93 -17.46
N SER A 213 48.12 -48.15 -17.30
CA SER A 213 46.67 -48.41 -17.34
C SER A 213 46.00 -48.57 -15.96
N SER A 214 46.54 -47.99 -14.88
CA SER A 214 45.88 -48.04 -13.56
C SER A 214 45.84 -46.71 -12.80
N ILE A 215 46.02 -45.58 -13.49
CA ILE A 215 45.58 -44.30 -12.95
C ILE A 215 44.15 -44.08 -13.46
N VAL A 216 43.18 -44.64 -12.73
CA VAL A 216 41.82 -44.10 -12.78
C VAL A 216 41.92 -42.75 -12.09
N ILE A 217 41.90 -41.67 -12.88
CA ILE A 217 41.55 -40.36 -12.34
C ILE A 217 40.06 -40.50 -12.01
N GLU A 218 39.72 -40.71 -10.75
CA GLU A 218 38.36 -40.51 -10.29
C GLU A 218 37.96 -39.09 -10.71
N GLU A 219 36.93 -39.02 -11.55
CA GLU A 219 36.30 -37.78 -11.95
C GLU A 219 35.98 -36.99 -10.68
N VAL A 220 36.63 -35.84 -10.53
CA VAL A 220 36.32 -34.88 -9.48
C VAL A 220 34.86 -34.50 -9.67
N GLU A 221 34.01 -34.84 -8.69
CA GLU A 221 32.62 -34.38 -8.66
C GLU A 221 32.61 -32.85 -8.85
N GLU A 222 32.03 -32.40 -9.97
CA GLU A 222 31.89 -30.99 -10.33
C GLU A 222 31.04 -30.30 -9.25
N ASP A 223 31.69 -29.53 -8.36
CA ASP A 223 31.02 -28.62 -7.42
C ASP A 223 29.96 -27.80 -8.18
N GLU A 224 28.68 -27.88 -7.78
CA GLU A 224 27.59 -27.11 -8.39
C GLU A 224 27.92 -25.61 -8.37
N ILE A 225 28.13 -25.01 -9.54
CA ILE A 225 28.43 -23.57 -9.68
C ILE A 225 27.26 -22.76 -9.14
N LYS A 226 27.45 -22.11 -7.98
CA LYS A 226 26.41 -21.31 -7.32
C LYS A 226 26.40 -19.88 -7.85
N TYR A 227 25.47 -19.58 -8.76
CA TYR A 227 25.25 -18.24 -9.33
C TYR A 227 24.59 -17.28 -8.32
N THR A 228 24.93 -16.00 -8.41
CA THR A 228 24.18 -14.93 -7.73
C THR A 228 23.03 -14.48 -8.62
N ASN A 229 21.83 -14.38 -8.07
CA ASN A 229 20.62 -14.11 -8.85
C ASN A 229 19.91 -12.86 -8.33
N ILE A 230 19.48 -12.00 -9.24
CA ILE A 230 18.58 -10.88 -8.96
C ILE A 230 17.30 -11.01 -9.80
N THR A 231 16.17 -10.56 -9.29
CA THR A 231 14.91 -10.57 -10.03
C THR A 231 14.52 -9.16 -10.42
N LEU A 232 14.42 -8.88 -11.72
CA LEU A 232 13.96 -7.60 -12.27
C LEU A 232 12.81 -7.85 -13.24
N ASN A 233 11.67 -7.16 -13.05
CA ASN A 233 10.47 -7.31 -13.89
C ASN A 233 10.06 -8.78 -14.09
N ASN A 234 10.10 -9.58 -13.02
CA ASN A 234 9.82 -11.02 -12.99
C ASN A 234 10.78 -11.89 -13.83
N VAL A 235 11.93 -11.35 -14.24
CA VAL A 235 12.99 -12.09 -14.91
C VAL A 235 14.15 -12.27 -13.92
N VAL A 236 14.61 -13.50 -13.77
CA VAL A 236 15.81 -13.81 -12.97
C VAL A 236 17.04 -13.56 -13.84
N ILE A 237 17.95 -12.73 -13.34
CA ILE A 237 19.22 -12.39 -13.96
C ILE A 237 20.32 -12.99 -13.10
N SER A 238 21.12 -13.84 -13.72
CA SER A 238 22.22 -14.56 -13.09
C SER A 238 23.54 -13.84 -13.33
N SER A 239 24.38 -13.83 -12.29
CA SER A 239 25.77 -13.39 -12.34
C SER A 239 26.68 -14.51 -11.82
N ARG A 240 27.86 -14.64 -12.45
CA ARG A 240 28.88 -15.63 -12.06
C ARG A 240 29.56 -15.18 -10.77
N PRO A 241 29.81 -16.09 -9.81
CA PRO A 241 30.34 -15.71 -8.50
C PRO A 241 31.82 -15.27 -8.52
N LEU A 242 32.64 -15.79 -9.44
CA LEU A 242 34.09 -15.56 -9.44
C LEU A 242 34.51 -14.27 -10.17
N ASP A 243 33.92 -14.02 -11.33
CA ASP A 243 34.30 -12.91 -12.22
C ASP A 243 33.19 -11.88 -12.40
N HIS A 244 32.05 -12.09 -11.73
CA HIS A 244 30.88 -11.22 -11.75
C HIS A 244 30.26 -11.00 -13.13
N TYR A 245 30.58 -11.83 -14.13
CA TYR A 245 29.96 -11.73 -15.44
C TYR A 245 28.46 -11.86 -15.32
N VAL A 246 27.75 -11.04 -16.10
CA VAL A 246 26.29 -10.94 -16.04
C VAL A 246 25.70 -11.58 -17.29
N ASN A 247 24.64 -12.35 -17.13
CA ASN A 247 23.89 -12.88 -18.26
C ASN A 247 23.14 -11.74 -18.96
N SER A 248 23.69 -11.30 -20.10
CA SER A 248 23.18 -10.18 -20.88
C SER A 248 21.84 -10.47 -21.54
N THR A 249 21.57 -11.75 -21.84
CA THR A 249 20.31 -12.17 -22.46
C THR A 249 19.15 -12.03 -21.47
N GLN A 250 19.33 -12.49 -20.24
CA GLN A 250 18.37 -12.33 -19.15
C GLN A 250 18.16 -10.85 -18.80
N LEU A 251 19.24 -10.07 -18.73
CA LEU A 251 19.17 -8.62 -18.47
C LEU A 251 18.38 -7.88 -19.56
N CYS A 252 18.64 -8.18 -20.84
CA CYS A 252 17.88 -7.62 -21.96
C CYS A 252 16.40 -8.03 -21.92
N GLN A 253 16.11 -9.28 -21.58
CA GLN A 253 14.74 -9.77 -21.44
C GLN A 253 13.97 -9.02 -20.35
N ALA A 254 14.60 -8.75 -19.19
CA ALA A 254 14.01 -7.95 -18.12
C ALA A 254 13.62 -6.54 -18.59
N GLY A 255 14.36 -5.98 -19.54
CA GLY A 255 14.07 -4.69 -20.16
C GLY A 255 13.28 -4.73 -21.47
N GLY A 256 12.79 -5.90 -21.89
CA GLY A 256 12.01 -6.05 -23.12
C GLY A 256 12.79 -5.81 -24.42
N LYS A 257 14.13 -5.99 -24.41
CA LYS A 257 15.01 -5.82 -25.58
C LYS A 257 15.77 -7.12 -25.88
N LYS A 258 16.49 -7.18 -27.01
CA LYS A 258 17.35 -8.31 -27.38
C LYS A 258 18.82 -7.90 -27.32
N PHE A 259 19.66 -8.77 -26.76
CA PHE A 259 21.10 -8.54 -26.66
C PHE A 259 21.76 -8.30 -28.03
N ASN A 260 21.35 -9.05 -29.05
CA ASN A 260 21.87 -8.90 -30.41
C ASN A 260 21.64 -7.50 -30.99
N ASP A 261 20.58 -6.79 -30.59
CA ASP A 261 20.29 -5.46 -31.10
C ASP A 261 21.30 -4.43 -30.55
N TRP A 262 21.73 -4.61 -29.30
CA TRP A 262 22.78 -3.80 -28.68
C TRP A 262 24.17 -4.17 -29.21
N PHE A 263 24.46 -5.46 -29.31
CA PHE A 263 25.76 -5.98 -29.71
C PHE A 263 26.13 -5.62 -31.17
N ARG A 264 25.13 -5.35 -32.02
CA ARG A 264 25.35 -4.97 -33.43
C ARG A 264 25.58 -3.48 -33.65
N LEU A 265 25.42 -2.63 -32.63
CA LEU A 265 25.63 -1.19 -32.79
C LEU A 265 27.12 -0.89 -32.97
N ASP A 266 27.43 0.04 -33.88
CA ASP A 266 28.82 0.49 -34.11
C ASP A 266 29.43 1.07 -32.83
N THR A 267 28.65 1.84 -32.08
CA THR A 267 29.07 2.41 -30.78
C THR A 267 29.41 1.32 -29.75
N THR A 268 28.68 0.20 -29.74
CA THR A 268 28.99 -0.93 -28.84
C THR A 268 30.28 -1.62 -29.27
N ASN A 269 30.51 -1.77 -30.57
CA ASN A 269 31.75 -2.36 -31.08
C ASN A 269 32.98 -1.51 -30.76
N GLU A 270 32.86 -0.18 -30.86
CA GLU A 270 33.90 0.75 -30.42
C GLU A 270 34.17 0.63 -28.91
N LEU A 271 33.11 0.63 -28.10
CA LEU A 271 33.22 0.45 -26.65
C LEU A 271 33.93 -0.85 -26.25
N ILE A 272 33.60 -1.97 -26.90
CA ILE A 272 34.21 -3.28 -26.60
C ILE A 272 35.70 -3.28 -26.98
N LYS A 273 36.08 -2.66 -28.11
CA LYS A 273 37.48 -2.55 -28.51
C LYS A 273 38.28 -1.71 -27.53
N GLU A 274 37.72 -0.58 -27.09
CA GLU A 274 38.37 0.30 -26.12
C GLU A 274 38.58 -0.42 -24.79
N LEU A 275 37.53 -1.08 -24.27
CA LEU A 275 37.63 -1.86 -23.04
C LEU A 275 38.64 -3.02 -23.16
N SER A 276 38.70 -3.67 -24.32
CA SER A 276 39.68 -4.73 -24.58
C SER A 276 41.11 -4.21 -24.53
N SER A 277 41.35 -3.01 -25.07
CA SER A 277 42.66 -2.35 -25.04
C SER A 277 43.06 -1.93 -23.64
N GLU A 278 42.15 -1.30 -22.90
CA GLU A 278 42.42 -0.78 -21.54
C GLU A 278 42.61 -1.91 -20.51
N ALA A 279 41.73 -2.92 -20.53
CA ALA A 279 41.78 -4.02 -19.57
C ALA A 279 42.83 -5.09 -19.94
N GLY A 280 43.37 -5.06 -21.16
CA GLY A 280 44.25 -6.11 -21.68
C GLY A 280 43.55 -7.47 -21.88
N ILE A 281 42.22 -7.48 -21.92
CA ILE A 281 41.40 -8.69 -22.05
C ILE A 281 40.97 -8.85 -23.50
N PRO A 282 41.22 -10.00 -24.16
CA PRO A 282 40.71 -10.27 -25.50
C PRO A 282 39.19 -10.10 -25.61
N VAL A 283 38.72 -9.53 -26.74
CA VAL A 283 37.28 -9.32 -27.02
C VAL A 283 36.45 -10.60 -26.84
N SER A 284 37.01 -11.77 -27.19
CA SER A 284 36.34 -13.06 -27.03
C SER A 284 36.06 -13.45 -25.58
N LEU A 285 36.83 -12.91 -24.63
CA LEU A 285 36.62 -13.12 -23.20
C LEU A 285 35.69 -12.06 -22.60
N LEU A 286 35.59 -10.86 -23.18
CA LEU A 286 34.65 -9.83 -22.73
C LEU A 286 33.18 -10.20 -22.99
N VAL A 287 32.92 -10.99 -24.03
CA VAL A 287 31.59 -11.46 -24.42
C VAL A 287 31.64 -12.95 -24.74
N GLU A 288 31.14 -13.76 -23.82
CA GLU A 288 31.04 -15.21 -23.98
C GLU A 288 29.63 -15.60 -24.43
N SER A 289 29.52 -16.64 -25.26
CA SER A 289 28.24 -17.14 -25.76
C SER A 289 28.09 -18.61 -25.47
N ASN A 290 27.31 -18.93 -24.44
CA ASN A 290 27.05 -20.30 -24.02
C ASN A 290 25.78 -20.80 -24.70
N ARG A 291 25.91 -21.83 -25.55
CA ARG A 291 24.81 -22.43 -26.31
C ARG A 291 24.70 -23.93 -26.00
N GLY A 292 23.46 -24.40 -25.85
CA GLY A 292 23.16 -25.80 -25.55
C GLY A 292 22.33 -25.94 -24.28
N ARG A 293 21.60 -27.06 -24.18
CA ARG A 293 20.82 -27.42 -23.00
C ARG A 293 21.63 -28.42 -22.18
N THR A 294 22.39 -27.93 -21.22
CA THR A 294 23.20 -28.74 -20.30
C THR A 294 22.89 -28.32 -18.86
N SER A 295 23.07 -29.23 -17.90
CA SER A 295 23.00 -28.92 -16.47
C SER A 295 24.27 -28.20 -15.98
N LYS A 296 25.36 -28.26 -16.75
CA LYS A 296 26.68 -27.74 -16.39
C LYS A 296 26.79 -26.21 -16.42
N PHE A 297 25.98 -25.53 -17.23
CA PHE A 297 26.04 -24.07 -17.34
C PHE A 297 24.68 -23.47 -17.73
N ILE A 298 24.48 -22.20 -17.37
CA ILE A 298 23.28 -21.44 -17.77
C ILE A 298 23.48 -20.90 -19.19
N GLN A 299 22.54 -21.21 -20.09
CA GLN A 299 22.52 -20.72 -21.46
C GLN A 299 22.37 -19.20 -21.52
N GLY A 300 23.07 -18.57 -22.46
CA GLY A 300 22.95 -17.14 -22.75
C GLY A 300 24.27 -16.53 -23.17
N SER A 301 24.21 -15.25 -23.53
CA SER A 301 25.41 -14.43 -23.65
C SER A 301 25.79 -13.86 -22.29
N TRP A 302 27.07 -13.94 -21.96
CA TRP A 302 27.65 -13.48 -20.70
C TRP A 302 28.64 -12.36 -21.02
N ILE A 303 28.54 -11.26 -20.27
CA ILE A 303 29.37 -10.08 -20.52
C ILE A 303 30.09 -9.63 -19.26
N HIS A 304 31.26 -9.03 -19.47
CA HIS A 304 32.07 -8.41 -18.43
C HIS A 304 31.26 -7.38 -17.60
N PRO A 305 31.49 -7.25 -16.28
CA PRO A 305 30.79 -6.31 -15.41
C PRO A 305 30.72 -4.88 -15.95
N ASP A 306 31.82 -4.34 -16.47
CA ASP A 306 31.84 -2.96 -17.00
C ASP A 306 30.96 -2.78 -18.24
N LEU A 307 30.88 -3.80 -19.10
CA LEU A 307 29.94 -3.81 -20.23
C LEU A 307 28.50 -3.95 -19.76
N SER A 308 28.25 -4.65 -18.65
CA SER A 308 26.91 -4.85 -18.10
C SER A 308 26.25 -3.53 -17.69
N ILE A 309 27.03 -2.58 -17.17
CA ILE A 309 26.55 -1.24 -16.80
C ILE A 309 26.14 -0.47 -18.07
N GLN A 310 26.96 -0.51 -19.11
CA GLN A 310 26.68 0.16 -20.39
C GLN A 310 25.44 -0.44 -21.07
N LEU A 311 25.31 -1.77 -21.05
CA LEU A 311 24.13 -2.47 -21.52
C LEU A 311 22.89 -2.06 -20.73
N ALA A 312 22.96 -2.00 -19.39
CA ALA A 312 21.84 -1.58 -18.55
C ALA A 312 21.37 -0.15 -18.84
N GLN A 313 22.30 0.77 -19.11
CA GLN A 313 21.98 2.15 -19.53
C GLN A 313 21.25 2.17 -20.88
N TRP A 314 21.70 1.39 -21.85
CA TRP A 314 21.03 1.27 -23.14
C TRP A 314 19.64 0.64 -23.04
N ILE A 315 19.48 -0.33 -22.13
CA ILE A 315 18.20 -0.99 -21.88
C ILE A 315 17.17 -0.01 -21.30
N SER A 316 17.58 0.80 -20.34
CA SER A 316 16.69 1.68 -19.57
C SER A 316 17.19 3.13 -19.56
N PRO A 317 16.55 4.03 -20.35
CA PRO A 317 16.87 5.46 -20.31
C PRO A 317 16.73 6.06 -18.91
N LYS A 318 15.76 5.57 -18.11
CA LYS A 318 15.58 5.99 -16.72
C LYS A 318 16.80 5.66 -15.86
N PHE A 319 17.37 4.47 -16.06
CA PHE A 319 18.61 4.07 -15.38
C PHE A 319 19.81 4.90 -15.86
N ALA A 320 19.93 5.16 -17.16
CA ALA A 320 20.99 6.03 -17.69
C ALA A 320 20.99 7.45 -17.09
N ILE A 321 19.79 8.04 -16.92
CA ILE A 321 19.64 9.33 -16.23
C ILE A 321 20.03 9.21 -14.75
N GLN A 322 19.68 8.11 -14.09
CA GLN A 322 20.06 7.89 -12.69
C GLN A 322 21.58 7.79 -12.51
N ILE A 323 22.29 7.09 -13.40
CA ILE A 323 23.76 7.05 -13.41
C ILE A 323 24.32 8.46 -13.59
N SER A 324 23.78 9.24 -14.53
CA SER A 324 24.20 10.63 -14.75
C SER A 324 23.98 11.51 -13.51
N GLN A 325 22.89 11.28 -12.76
CA GLN A 325 22.62 11.97 -11.51
C GLN A 325 23.63 11.57 -10.42
N TRP A 326 23.96 10.29 -10.30
CA TRP A 326 24.99 9.83 -9.35
C TRP A 326 26.34 10.46 -9.65
N VAL A 327 26.76 10.48 -10.91
CA VAL A 327 28.01 11.14 -11.33
C VAL A 327 27.99 12.63 -10.92
N ARG A 328 26.88 13.34 -11.17
CA ARG A 328 26.74 14.74 -10.75
C ARG A 328 26.83 14.91 -9.22
N THR A 329 26.17 14.04 -8.47
CA THR A 329 26.22 14.04 -7.01
C THR A 329 27.65 13.82 -6.51
N LEU A 330 28.40 12.89 -7.13
CA LEU A 330 29.81 12.64 -6.80
C LEU A 330 30.66 13.90 -6.98
N PHE A 331 30.50 14.62 -8.09
CA PHE A 331 31.24 15.87 -8.31
C PHE A 331 30.87 16.98 -7.34
N ASN A 332 29.61 17.02 -6.88
CA ASN A 332 29.14 18.07 -5.97
C ASN A 332 29.47 17.78 -4.50
N GLN A 333 29.43 16.51 -4.09
CA GLN A 333 29.49 16.09 -2.69
C GLN A 333 30.80 15.36 -2.33
N GLY A 334 31.59 14.93 -3.33
CA GLY A 334 32.85 14.22 -3.14
C GLY A 334 32.69 12.75 -2.74
N SER A 335 31.47 12.29 -2.46
CA SER A 335 31.16 10.90 -2.12
C SER A 335 29.80 10.49 -2.68
N LEU A 336 29.63 9.19 -2.88
CA LEU A 336 28.36 8.55 -3.19
C LEU A 336 28.11 7.45 -2.17
N GLU A 337 27.20 7.69 -1.24
CA GLU A 337 26.73 6.65 -0.32
C GLU A 337 25.47 6.01 -0.90
N ILE A 338 25.56 4.73 -1.25
CA ILE A 338 24.41 3.92 -1.65
C ILE A 338 23.83 3.32 -0.37
N ASP A 339 22.82 3.99 0.19
CA ASP A 339 22.17 3.50 1.39
C ASP A 339 21.18 2.36 1.05
N ILE A 340 21.68 1.14 1.20
CA ILE A 340 20.91 -0.10 1.00
C ILE A 340 19.77 -0.20 2.02
N SER A 341 19.86 0.48 3.18
CA SER A 341 18.81 0.47 4.19
C SER A 341 17.53 1.14 3.69
N ILE A 342 17.64 2.23 2.93
CA ILE A 342 16.49 2.94 2.32
C ILE A 342 15.76 2.04 1.32
N LEU A 343 16.49 1.22 0.55
CA LEU A 343 15.87 0.27 -0.39
C LEU A 343 15.10 -0.82 0.37
N ARG A 344 15.69 -1.38 1.43
CA ARG A 344 15.04 -2.38 2.28
C ARG A 344 13.82 -1.81 3.00
N GLU A 345 13.91 -0.57 3.48
CA GLU A 345 12.80 0.14 4.12
C GLU A 345 11.64 0.37 3.15
N LYS A 346 11.94 0.80 1.91
CA LYS A 346 10.91 0.94 0.87
C LYS A 346 10.25 -0.39 0.53
N GLU A 347 11.02 -1.48 0.42
CA GLU A 347 10.48 -2.81 0.19
C GLU A 347 9.60 -3.28 1.35
N HIS A 348 10.03 -3.05 2.59
CA HIS A 348 9.26 -3.35 3.79
C HIS A 348 7.94 -2.56 3.83
N ASN A 349 7.99 -1.26 3.52
CA ASN A 349 6.82 -0.39 3.44
C ASN A 349 5.83 -0.83 2.36
N MET A 350 6.33 -1.31 1.21
CA MET A 350 5.49 -1.90 0.16
C MET A 350 4.79 -3.16 0.68
N ARG A 351 5.52 -4.07 1.33
CA ARG A 351 4.92 -5.29 1.92
C ARG A 351 3.86 -4.98 2.98
N ILE A 352 4.09 -3.98 3.84
CA ILE A 352 3.10 -3.53 4.83
C ILE A 352 1.85 -3.00 4.13
N LYS A 353 2.01 -2.17 3.09
CA LYS A 353 0.88 -1.63 2.32
C LYS A 353 0.09 -2.75 1.63
N ASP A 354 0.76 -3.71 1.01
CA ASP A 354 0.11 -4.86 0.38
C ASP A 354 -0.66 -5.70 1.40
N HIS A 355 -0.09 -5.91 2.59
CA HIS A 355 -0.78 -6.59 3.68
C HIS A 355 -2.03 -5.82 4.14
N ARG A 356 -1.93 -4.49 4.24
CA ARG A 356 -3.07 -3.64 4.61
C ARG A 356 -4.15 -3.62 3.53
N ILE A 357 -3.78 -3.64 2.24
CA ILE A 357 -4.72 -3.78 1.14
C ILE A 357 -5.49 -5.10 1.27
N LYS A 358 -4.80 -6.23 1.47
CA LYS A 358 -5.45 -7.53 1.69
C LYS A 358 -6.38 -7.52 2.91
N GLN A 359 -5.98 -6.88 4.01
CA GLN A 359 -6.84 -6.75 5.18
C GLN A 359 -8.09 -5.90 4.89
N LEU A 360 -7.94 -4.79 4.15
CA LEU A 360 -9.06 -3.94 3.77
C LEU A 360 -9.99 -4.65 2.79
N GLU A 361 -9.46 -5.42 1.85
CA GLU A 361 -10.25 -6.29 0.96
C GLU A 361 -11.08 -7.28 1.79
N ASN A 362 -10.47 -7.99 2.75
CA ASN A 362 -11.17 -8.91 3.64
C ASN A 362 -12.24 -8.22 4.51
N VAL A 363 -11.97 -6.99 4.97
CA VAL A 363 -12.95 -6.19 5.73
C VAL A 363 -14.11 -5.72 4.83
N CYS A 364 -13.83 -5.34 3.58
CA CYS A 364 -14.88 -4.98 2.62
C CYS A 364 -15.75 -6.18 2.27
N LEU A 365 -15.14 -7.35 2.02
CA LEU A 365 -15.83 -8.61 1.74
C LEU A 365 -16.66 -9.10 2.95
N SER A 366 -16.19 -8.90 4.17
CA SER A 366 -16.93 -9.31 5.38
C SER A 366 -18.06 -8.34 5.78
N LYS A 367 -18.00 -7.07 5.37
CA LYS A 367 -19.06 -6.09 5.61
C LYS A 367 -20.26 -6.20 4.66
N GLN A 368 -20.13 -6.89 3.52
CA GLN A 368 -21.28 -7.31 2.72
C GLN A 368 -22.04 -8.40 3.49
N ARG A 369 -23.02 -8.02 4.31
CA ARG A 369 -23.97 -8.98 4.89
C ARG A 369 -24.64 -9.72 3.75
N ARG A 370 -24.39 -11.03 3.64
CA ARG A 370 -25.04 -11.87 2.63
C ARG A 370 -26.53 -11.91 2.93
N ILE A 371 -27.34 -11.54 1.94
CA ILE A 371 -28.78 -11.77 1.98
C ILE A 371 -28.97 -13.26 1.69
N GLU A 372 -29.54 -13.99 2.64
CA GLU A 372 -29.83 -15.41 2.51
C GLU A 372 -31.24 -15.60 1.94
N TYR A 373 -31.34 -16.47 0.92
CA TYR A 373 -32.58 -16.93 0.31
C TYR A 373 -32.74 -18.42 0.66
N PRO A 374 -33.60 -18.78 1.63
CA PRO A 374 -33.71 -20.15 2.15
C PRO A 374 -34.39 -21.13 1.19
N GLU A 375 -35.22 -20.63 0.28
CA GLU A 375 -36.01 -21.41 -0.66
C GLU A 375 -35.13 -22.13 -1.69
N LYS A 376 -35.58 -23.32 -2.12
CA LYS A 376 -34.89 -24.13 -3.11
C LYS A 376 -35.67 -24.13 -4.43
N ASN A 377 -34.99 -24.43 -5.53
CA ASN A 377 -35.60 -24.54 -6.87
C ASN A 377 -36.44 -23.29 -7.22
N VAL A 378 -35.80 -22.13 -7.30
CA VAL A 378 -36.48 -20.86 -7.49
C VAL A 378 -36.33 -20.34 -8.91
N ILE A 379 -37.38 -19.70 -9.41
CA ILE A 379 -37.29 -18.73 -10.50
C ILE A 379 -37.06 -17.35 -9.89
N TYR A 380 -36.08 -16.62 -10.40
CA TYR A 380 -35.70 -15.31 -9.90
C TYR A 380 -35.68 -14.26 -11.00
N MET A 381 -35.85 -13.01 -10.59
CA MET A 381 -35.69 -11.80 -11.37
C MET A 381 -34.72 -10.87 -10.65
N LEU A 382 -33.65 -10.47 -11.32
CA LEU A 382 -32.61 -9.62 -10.76
C LEU A 382 -32.24 -8.47 -11.71
N THR A 383 -31.68 -7.41 -11.16
CA THR A 383 -31.20 -6.25 -11.92
C THR A 383 -29.89 -5.72 -11.34
N THR A 384 -29.26 -4.77 -12.02
CA THR A 384 -28.14 -3.98 -11.50
C THR A 384 -28.55 -2.50 -11.54
N GLU A 385 -27.81 -1.61 -10.88
CA GLU A 385 -28.13 -0.18 -10.91
C GLU A 385 -28.25 0.37 -12.36
N ASP A 386 -27.34 -0.05 -13.24
CA ASP A 386 -27.37 0.34 -14.66
C ASP A 386 -28.53 -0.29 -15.42
N HIS A 387 -28.83 -1.57 -15.15
CA HIS A 387 -29.96 -2.25 -15.79
C HIS A 387 -31.29 -1.67 -15.33
N PHE A 388 -31.43 -1.30 -14.06
CA PHE A 388 -32.62 -0.64 -13.52
C PHE A 388 -32.89 0.69 -14.23
N LYS A 389 -31.86 1.52 -14.44
CA LYS A 389 -31.97 2.77 -15.22
C LYS A 389 -32.44 2.55 -16.67
N ARG A 390 -32.12 1.38 -17.24
CA ARG A 390 -32.55 0.96 -18.59
C ARG A 390 -33.81 0.09 -18.56
N ARG A 391 -34.50 -0.02 -17.43
CA ARG A 391 -35.68 -0.88 -17.23
C ARG A 391 -35.45 -2.32 -17.69
N THR A 392 -34.24 -2.83 -17.49
CA THR A 392 -33.80 -4.16 -17.91
C THR A 392 -33.70 -5.09 -16.69
N TYR A 393 -34.19 -6.31 -16.85
CA TYR A 393 -34.22 -7.33 -15.80
C TYR A 393 -33.70 -8.65 -16.36
N ILE A 394 -32.96 -9.39 -15.52
CA ILE A 394 -32.47 -10.72 -15.83
C ILE A 394 -33.37 -11.72 -15.12
N ILE A 395 -33.93 -12.67 -15.86
CA ILE A 395 -34.79 -13.72 -15.32
C ILE A 395 -34.09 -15.06 -15.50
N GLY A 396 -34.10 -15.90 -14.48
CA GLY A 396 -33.50 -17.24 -14.58
C GLY A 396 -33.87 -18.13 -13.42
N LYS A 397 -33.26 -19.31 -13.35
CA LYS A 397 -33.52 -20.31 -12.31
C LYS A 397 -32.30 -20.65 -11.47
N ALA A 398 -32.52 -21.08 -10.23
CA ALA A 398 -31.47 -21.59 -9.35
C ALA A 398 -32.00 -22.60 -8.33
N LYS A 399 -31.26 -23.72 -8.13
CA LYS A 399 -31.52 -24.63 -7.01
C LYS A 399 -31.35 -23.96 -5.65
N ASN A 400 -30.40 -23.04 -5.54
CA ASN A 400 -30.18 -22.21 -4.36
C ASN A 400 -29.71 -20.83 -4.81
N LEU A 401 -30.55 -19.82 -4.62
CA LEU A 401 -30.29 -18.47 -5.10
C LEU A 401 -29.11 -17.81 -4.39
N THR A 402 -28.94 -18.07 -3.09
CA THR A 402 -27.78 -17.60 -2.30
C THR A 402 -26.46 -18.04 -2.94
N ASN A 403 -26.35 -19.32 -3.31
CA ASN A 403 -25.17 -19.88 -3.95
C ASN A 403 -25.00 -19.41 -5.41
N ARG A 404 -26.11 -19.19 -6.13
CA ARG A 404 -26.06 -18.64 -7.49
C ARG A 404 -25.55 -17.20 -7.52
N LEU A 405 -25.86 -16.43 -6.49
CA LEU A 405 -25.42 -15.04 -6.37
C LEU A 405 -23.99 -14.93 -5.82
N SER A 406 -23.49 -15.95 -5.10
CA SER A 406 -22.16 -15.96 -4.46
C SER A 406 -20.97 -16.24 -5.41
N THR A 407 -21.21 -16.53 -6.68
CA THR A 407 -20.14 -16.92 -7.61
C THR A 407 -19.24 -15.72 -7.98
N TYR A 408 -17.96 -15.87 -7.63
CA TYR A 408 -16.84 -14.94 -7.75
C TYR A 408 -16.72 -14.23 -9.11
N ASN A 409 -16.19 -12.99 -9.09
CA ASN A 409 -15.92 -12.09 -10.22
C ASN A 409 -17.15 -11.55 -10.96
N LYS A 410 -17.96 -10.73 -10.30
CA LYS A 410 -18.94 -9.88 -11.01
C LYS A 410 -18.45 -8.44 -11.02
N THR A 411 -18.43 -7.82 -12.20
CA THR A 411 -18.10 -6.41 -12.42
C THR A 411 -19.12 -5.44 -11.82
N SER A 412 -20.27 -5.96 -11.34
CA SER A 412 -21.40 -5.17 -10.88
C SER A 412 -22.26 -5.96 -9.88
N ASP A 413 -22.72 -5.28 -8.83
CA ASP A 413 -23.63 -5.83 -7.81
C ASP A 413 -25.03 -6.04 -8.40
N HIS A 414 -25.58 -7.24 -8.22
CA HIS A 414 -26.92 -7.59 -8.69
C HIS A 414 -27.89 -7.60 -7.52
N THR A 415 -29.01 -6.90 -7.68
CA THR A 415 -30.12 -6.83 -6.72
C THR A 415 -31.21 -7.79 -7.14
N VAL A 416 -31.67 -8.65 -6.23
CA VAL A 416 -32.84 -9.51 -6.47
C VAL A 416 -34.09 -8.65 -6.33
N VAL A 417 -34.87 -8.57 -7.41
CA VAL A 417 -36.13 -7.81 -7.47
C VAL A 417 -37.29 -8.72 -7.07
N TYR A 418 -37.27 -9.97 -7.53
CA TYR A 418 -38.29 -10.95 -7.21
C TYR A 418 -37.72 -12.38 -7.27
N TYR A 419 -38.30 -13.29 -6.50
CA TYR A 419 -38.04 -14.73 -6.66
C TYR A 419 -39.23 -15.53 -6.11
N ARG A 420 -39.41 -16.75 -6.63
CA ARG A 420 -40.48 -17.65 -6.21
C ARG A 420 -40.04 -19.12 -6.28
N GLU A 421 -40.38 -19.87 -5.25
CA GLU A 421 -40.13 -21.32 -5.12
C GLU A 421 -41.02 -22.15 -6.03
N CYS A 422 -40.44 -23.20 -6.60
CA CYS A 422 -41.12 -24.28 -7.32
C CYS A 422 -41.09 -25.56 -6.49
N CYS A 423 -42.10 -26.42 -6.66
CA CYS A 423 -42.25 -27.64 -5.86
C CYS A 423 -41.08 -28.63 -6.01
N ASN A 424 -40.51 -28.73 -7.20
CA ASN A 424 -39.35 -29.57 -7.49
C ASN A 424 -38.51 -29.00 -8.66
N GLU A 425 -37.43 -29.69 -9.03
CA GLU A 425 -36.50 -29.26 -10.09
C GLU A 425 -37.13 -29.33 -11.48
N ASP A 426 -37.96 -30.33 -11.75
CA ASP A 426 -38.62 -30.51 -13.06
C ASP A 426 -39.67 -29.42 -13.30
N ASP A 427 -40.42 -29.05 -12.25
CA ASP A 427 -41.37 -27.93 -12.28
C ASP A 427 -40.64 -26.61 -12.47
N MET A 428 -39.48 -26.42 -11.84
CA MET A 428 -38.64 -25.22 -12.05
C MET A 428 -38.18 -25.11 -13.51
N ASP A 429 -37.70 -26.21 -14.11
CA ASP A 429 -37.25 -26.24 -15.50
C ASP A 429 -38.40 -25.95 -16.48
N THR A 430 -39.58 -26.50 -16.20
CA THR A 430 -40.80 -26.25 -16.96
C THR A 430 -41.26 -24.80 -16.81
N ALA A 431 -41.28 -24.27 -15.59
CA ALA A 431 -41.65 -22.90 -15.28
C ALA A 431 -40.74 -21.90 -15.98
N GLU A 432 -39.41 -22.11 -15.95
CA GLU A 432 -38.45 -21.25 -16.67
C GLU A 432 -38.80 -21.20 -18.15
N THR A 433 -39.01 -22.35 -18.78
CA THR A 433 -39.34 -22.44 -20.21
C THR A 433 -40.63 -21.67 -20.53
N MET A 434 -41.66 -21.81 -19.69
CA MET A 434 -42.93 -21.07 -19.83
C MET A 434 -42.73 -19.56 -19.70
N VAL A 435 -41.97 -19.12 -18.69
CA VAL A 435 -41.69 -17.69 -18.45
C VAL A 435 -40.91 -17.08 -19.61
N LEU A 436 -39.81 -17.73 -20.04
CA LEU A 436 -38.99 -17.24 -21.15
C LEU A 436 -39.78 -17.20 -22.48
N SER A 437 -40.71 -18.15 -22.67
CA SER A 437 -41.59 -18.16 -23.84
C SER A 437 -42.61 -17.02 -23.82
N LYS A 438 -43.30 -16.80 -22.68
CA LYS A 438 -44.28 -15.71 -22.54
C LYS A 438 -43.63 -14.32 -22.62
N LEU A 439 -42.42 -14.16 -22.08
CA LEU A 439 -41.69 -12.89 -22.09
C LEU A 439 -40.80 -12.69 -23.33
N ARG A 440 -40.80 -13.64 -24.26
CA ARG A 440 -40.03 -13.58 -25.52
C ARG A 440 -40.16 -12.25 -26.28
N PRO A 441 -41.35 -11.60 -26.38
CA PRO A 441 -41.47 -10.31 -27.06
C PRO A 441 -40.67 -9.17 -26.44
N TYR A 442 -40.31 -9.30 -25.16
CA TYR A 442 -39.63 -8.26 -24.37
C TYR A 442 -38.13 -8.52 -24.20
N ARG A 443 -37.57 -9.53 -24.89
CA ARG A 443 -36.16 -9.92 -24.74
C ARG A 443 -35.24 -8.90 -25.43
N GLU A 444 -34.21 -8.42 -24.72
CA GLU A 444 -33.25 -7.39 -25.20
C GLU A 444 -32.41 -7.89 -26.39
N GLN A 445 -31.93 -9.14 -26.32
CA GLN A 445 -31.12 -9.79 -27.36
C GLN A 445 -31.40 -11.29 -27.43
N ALA A 446 -31.37 -11.88 -28.63
CA ALA A 446 -31.44 -13.33 -28.78
C ALA A 446 -30.29 -14.00 -28.01
N ASN A 447 -30.60 -15.03 -27.21
CA ASN A 447 -29.66 -15.81 -26.39
C ASN A 447 -29.11 -15.12 -25.12
N ARG A 448 -29.73 -14.01 -24.68
CA ARG A 448 -29.54 -13.47 -23.33
C ARG A 448 -30.89 -13.43 -22.61
N ASP A 449 -30.94 -13.92 -21.38
CA ASP A 449 -32.15 -13.87 -20.54
C ASP A 449 -32.32 -12.50 -19.88
N ARG A 450 -32.17 -11.45 -20.69
CA ARG A 450 -32.38 -10.04 -20.35
C ARG A 450 -33.66 -9.56 -21.02
N PHE A 451 -34.52 -8.94 -20.23
CA PHE A 451 -35.86 -8.51 -20.63
C PHE A 451 -36.05 -7.04 -20.32
N ILE A 452 -36.56 -6.28 -21.29
CA ILE A 452 -36.86 -4.86 -21.17
C ILE A 452 -38.31 -4.71 -20.75
N LEU A 453 -38.53 -4.07 -19.60
CA LEU A 453 -39.87 -3.77 -19.10
C LEU A 453 -40.48 -2.60 -19.91
N PRO A 454 -41.65 -2.78 -20.55
CA PRO A 454 -42.33 -1.73 -21.30
C PRO A 454 -42.59 -0.46 -20.48
N GLU A 455 -42.65 0.70 -21.14
CA GLU A 455 -42.86 1.98 -20.47
C GLU A 455 -44.26 2.11 -19.83
N ASP A 456 -45.26 1.43 -20.41
CA ASP A 456 -46.65 1.41 -19.96
C ASP A 456 -46.92 0.43 -18.80
N LYS A 457 -45.91 -0.35 -18.38
CA LYS A 457 -46.05 -1.42 -17.39
C LYS A 457 -45.11 -1.22 -16.22
N ASP A 458 -45.47 -1.78 -15.07
CA ASP A 458 -44.61 -1.85 -13.89
C ASP A 458 -44.01 -3.26 -13.72
N GLU A 459 -43.14 -3.42 -12.74
CA GLU A 459 -42.46 -4.69 -12.44
C GLU A 459 -43.45 -5.83 -12.18
N SER A 460 -44.68 -5.51 -11.73
CA SER A 460 -45.73 -6.48 -11.48
C SER A 460 -46.08 -7.28 -12.73
N PHE A 461 -45.91 -6.71 -13.93
CA PHE A 461 -46.14 -7.44 -15.18
C PHE A 461 -45.25 -8.68 -15.30
N PHE A 462 -43.96 -8.56 -14.98
CA PHE A 462 -43.03 -9.68 -15.02
C PHE A 462 -43.23 -10.62 -13.83
N THR A 463 -43.43 -10.11 -12.61
CA THR A 463 -43.66 -10.97 -11.43
C THR A 463 -44.96 -11.77 -11.57
N ASN A 464 -46.05 -11.14 -12.01
CA ASN A 464 -47.32 -11.84 -12.26
C ASN A 464 -47.17 -12.88 -13.37
N THR A 465 -46.33 -12.63 -14.38
CA THR A 465 -46.07 -13.63 -15.43
C THR A 465 -45.34 -14.85 -14.86
N ILE A 466 -44.36 -14.64 -13.99
CA ILE A 466 -43.65 -15.71 -13.28
C ILE A 466 -44.62 -16.50 -12.41
N ASP A 467 -45.42 -15.80 -11.61
CA ASP A 467 -46.41 -16.37 -10.70
C ASP A 467 -47.43 -17.25 -11.41
N ASN A 468 -47.99 -16.75 -12.52
CA ASN A 468 -48.96 -17.48 -13.33
C ASN A 468 -48.36 -18.72 -14.00
N CYS A 469 -47.06 -18.73 -14.30
CA CYS A 469 -46.40 -19.92 -14.87
C CYS A 469 -46.12 -20.97 -13.79
N ILE A 470 -45.70 -20.54 -12.60
CA ILE A 470 -45.45 -21.45 -11.48
C ILE A 470 -46.75 -22.03 -10.95
N GLN A 471 -47.81 -21.24 -10.83
CA GLN A 471 -49.13 -21.71 -10.35
C GLN A 471 -49.82 -22.67 -11.32
N PHE A 472 -49.43 -22.67 -12.59
CA PHE A 472 -49.97 -23.59 -13.59
C PHE A 472 -49.45 -25.02 -13.44
N LEU A 473 -48.26 -25.17 -12.83
CA LEU A 473 -47.62 -26.44 -12.50
C LEU A 473 -48.03 -26.85 -11.09
#